data_AF-A0A2D5WQN5-F1
#
_entry.id   AF-A0A2D5WQN5-F1
#
_cell.length_a   1.000
_cell.length_b   1.000
_cell.length_c   1.000
_cell.angle_alpha   90.00
_cell.angle_beta   90.00
_cell.angle_gamma   90.00
#
_symmetry.space_group_name_H-M   'P 1'
#
loop_
_entity.id
_entity.type
_entity.pdbx_description
1 polymer ?
#
loop_
_entity_poly.entity_id
_entity_poly.type
_entity_poly.pdbx_seq_one_letter_code
_entity_poly.pdbx_strand_id
1 'polypeptide(L)'
;MGNDGQQPGAADRTVMIPTPGASRSSAGAAQGRASSPQPAMPGNEKIDVRHGLNPLVTGATTLLTLVTKLRSTMKHDQVPDLHKRLTEEIKSFERNARNSGISGDSVVAARYLLCSVIDEMVLNTPWGAGSGWSQHSLLSLFHQETSGGEKSFLILQKLLETPGTHLDLLELYYLCLSLGFQGKYRVMPRGNEQLEQIRENLYHTIESHRPGWESELSPHWEGSVKPSEYLKNYIPLWVIASVVMAILVLTYSGFRYWMYQETTPVAESIYTEISGVDGAPEQGSDVVSPPQGKRFY
;
A
#
# COMPACT_ATOMS: atom_id res chain seq x y z
N MET A 1 25.23 42.12 102.54
CA MET A 1 26.27 43.12 102.25
C MET A 1 27.06 42.66 101.02
N GLY A 2 27.52 43.58 100.16
CA GLY A 2 28.67 43.34 99.26
C GLY A 2 28.42 43.28 97.75
N ASN A 3 28.88 44.32 97.05
CA ASN A 3 29.17 44.41 95.60
C ASN A 3 30.57 43.79 95.30
N ASP A 4 31.03 43.53 94.07
CA ASP A 4 30.53 43.65 92.67
C ASP A 4 31.26 42.55 91.81
N GLY A 5 31.11 42.37 90.50
CA GLY A 5 30.34 43.06 89.46
C GLY A 5 30.73 42.57 88.04
N GLN A 6 30.53 43.44 87.03
CA GLN A 6 31.09 43.43 85.66
C GLN A 6 30.23 42.86 84.49
N GLN A 7 29.55 43.75 83.74
CA GLN A 7 29.57 43.82 82.25
C GLN A 7 28.69 44.96 81.67
N PRO A 8 29.27 45.86 80.84
CA PRO A 8 28.65 46.49 79.66
C PRO A 8 29.40 46.06 78.37
N GLY A 9 29.01 46.29 77.10
CA GLY A 9 27.91 46.97 76.40
C GLY A 9 28.36 47.11 74.92
N ALA A 10 27.61 46.63 73.91
CA ALA A 10 26.66 47.39 73.07
C ALA A 10 27.24 47.98 71.73
N ALA A 11 26.34 48.19 70.74
CA ALA A 11 26.51 48.66 69.33
C ALA A 11 27.02 47.59 68.32
N ASP A 12 26.32 47.15 67.26
CA ASP A 12 25.23 47.66 66.37
C ASP A 12 25.63 48.65 65.25
N ARG A 13 25.29 48.28 63.98
CA ARG A 13 25.08 49.14 62.79
C ARG A 13 24.69 48.34 61.51
N THR A 14 23.37 48.18 61.29
CA THR A 14 22.56 48.60 60.10
C THR A 14 23.31 49.12 58.81
N VAL A 15 22.86 48.99 57.53
CA VAL A 15 21.74 48.26 56.82
C VAL A 15 21.79 48.43 55.25
N MET A 16 21.03 47.61 54.46
CA MET A 16 20.58 47.75 53.02
C MET A 16 21.61 47.72 51.82
N ILE A 17 21.51 46.88 50.75
CA ILE A 17 20.53 46.70 49.60
C ILE A 17 20.74 47.77 48.47
N PRO A 18 20.52 47.59 47.10
CA PRO A 18 20.09 46.45 46.22
C PRO A 18 20.84 46.16 44.85
N THR A 19 20.73 44.90 44.35
CA THR A 19 20.49 44.40 42.94
C THR A 19 21.44 44.78 41.72
N PRO A 20 21.20 44.45 40.41
CA PRO A 20 22.14 43.64 39.60
C PRO A 20 22.68 44.28 38.28
N GLY A 21 23.69 43.67 37.64
CA GLY A 21 24.22 44.15 36.33
C GLY A 21 25.18 43.21 35.58
N ALA A 22 25.03 43.15 34.26
CA ALA A 22 25.59 42.14 33.35
C ALA A 22 27.07 42.31 32.90
N SER A 23 27.63 41.20 32.38
CA SER A 23 28.58 41.12 31.25
C SER A 23 30.07 41.53 31.45
N ARG A 24 31.01 40.58 31.26
CA ARG A 24 31.80 40.40 30.00
C ARG A 24 32.97 39.39 30.13
N SER A 25 33.08 38.56 29.09
CA SER A 25 34.29 38.04 28.42
C SER A 25 35.51 37.53 29.21
N SER A 26 35.80 36.24 29.02
CA SER A 26 37.19 35.74 28.88
C SER A 26 37.32 34.88 27.62
N ALA A 27 38.08 35.38 26.64
CA ALA A 27 38.38 34.65 25.41
C ALA A 27 39.70 33.87 25.58
N GLY A 28 39.61 32.56 25.75
CA GLY A 28 40.77 31.66 25.73
C GLY A 28 40.95 31.06 24.34
N ALA A 29 42.08 31.32 23.68
CA ALA A 29 42.34 30.87 22.31
C ALA A 29 42.52 29.35 22.23
N ALA A 30 41.63 28.66 21.52
CA ALA A 30 41.81 27.27 21.13
C ALA A 30 42.63 27.20 19.83
N GLN A 31 43.84 26.63 19.91
CA GLN A 31 44.66 26.36 18.72
C GLN A 31 43.99 25.31 17.83
N GLY A 32 43.82 25.65 16.55
CA GLY A 32 43.23 24.76 15.56
C GLY A 32 44.12 23.54 15.31
N ARG A 33 43.56 22.34 15.52
CA ARG A 33 44.11 21.09 15.01
C ARG A 33 43.10 20.52 14.02
N ALA A 34 43.38 20.70 12.74
CA ALA A 34 42.48 20.28 11.67
C ALA A 34 42.39 18.75 11.63
N SER A 35 41.25 18.20 12.05
CA SER A 35 40.86 16.82 11.79
C SER A 35 40.25 16.72 10.40
N SER A 36 40.83 15.87 9.56
CA SER A 36 40.31 15.57 8.22
C SER A 36 38.86 15.04 8.28
N PRO A 37 37.99 15.35 7.30
CA PRO A 37 36.63 14.81 7.29
C PRO A 37 36.69 13.32 6.98
N GLN A 38 36.51 12.48 8.00
CA GLN A 38 36.32 11.05 7.81
C GLN A 38 34.89 10.81 7.31
N PRO A 39 34.65 9.99 6.26
CA PRO A 39 33.31 9.75 5.76
C PRO A 39 32.43 9.19 6.87
N ALA A 40 31.34 9.90 7.18
CA ALA A 40 30.35 9.39 8.11
C ALA A 40 29.72 8.14 7.50
N MET A 41 29.99 6.98 8.10
CA MET A 41 29.18 5.79 7.89
C MET A 41 27.71 6.18 8.15
N PRO A 42 26.73 5.74 7.32
CA PRO A 42 25.32 6.04 7.57
C PRO A 42 24.88 5.36 8.85
N GLY A 43 24.97 6.09 9.96
CA GLY A 43 24.62 5.62 11.28
C GLY A 43 23.12 5.56 11.41
N ASN A 44 22.57 4.35 11.33
CA ASN A 44 21.21 3.94 11.69
C ASN A 44 20.21 5.09 11.89
N GLU A 45 19.85 5.78 10.81
CA GLU A 45 18.84 6.84 10.86
C GLU A 45 17.52 6.20 11.25
N LYS A 46 17.12 6.43 12.51
CA LYS A 46 15.73 6.26 12.90
C LYS A 46 14.94 7.24 12.06
N ILE A 47 14.28 6.74 11.03
CA ILE A 47 13.34 7.50 10.20
C ILE A 47 12.24 8.01 11.13
N ASP A 48 12.37 9.27 11.54
CA ASP A 48 11.54 9.88 12.57
C ASP A 48 10.27 10.45 11.91
N VAL A 49 9.36 9.55 11.51
CA VAL A 49 8.07 9.88 10.85
C VAL A 49 7.08 10.45 11.87
N ARG A 50 7.48 11.53 12.54
CA ARG A 50 6.99 11.87 13.88
C ARG A 50 5.76 12.79 13.95
N HIS A 51 5.27 13.27 12.80
CA HIS A 51 4.22 14.31 12.74
C HIS A 51 3.05 13.99 11.77
N GLY A 52 2.96 12.76 11.26
CA GLY A 52 1.88 12.35 10.36
C GLY A 52 1.38 10.91 10.54
N LEU A 53 2.12 10.07 11.26
CA LEU A 53 1.67 8.72 11.60
C LEU A 53 1.07 8.69 13.00
N ASN A 54 -0.15 8.16 13.06
CA ASN A 54 -0.87 7.76 14.25
C ASN A 54 0.06 7.11 15.32
N PRO A 55 0.07 7.61 16.56
CA PRO A 55 0.99 7.16 17.61
C PRO A 55 0.70 5.74 18.11
N LEU A 56 -0.56 5.27 18.06
CA LEU A 56 -0.89 3.88 18.38
C LEU A 56 -0.32 2.92 17.34
N VAL A 57 -0.43 3.24 16.05
CA VAL A 57 0.16 2.44 14.96
C VAL A 57 1.69 2.45 15.02
N THR A 58 2.27 3.62 15.26
CA THR A 58 3.73 3.78 15.44
C THR A 58 4.24 2.94 16.61
N GLY A 59 3.55 2.99 17.76
CA GLY A 59 3.88 2.16 18.92
C GLY A 59 3.68 0.66 18.68
N ALA A 60 2.68 0.28 17.89
CA ALA A 60 2.35 -1.13 17.60
C ALA A 60 3.22 -1.77 16.50
N THR A 61 3.98 -0.98 15.73
CA THR A 61 4.70 -1.44 14.52
C THR A 61 5.57 -2.69 14.74
N THR A 62 6.26 -2.79 15.89
CA THR A 62 7.04 -4.00 16.26
C THR A 62 6.14 -5.23 16.42
N LEU A 63 5.00 -5.09 17.10
CA LEU A 63 4.05 -6.18 17.33
C LEU A 63 3.36 -6.62 16.03
N LEU A 64 2.97 -5.67 15.16
CA LEU A 64 2.40 -5.96 13.84
C LEU A 64 3.42 -6.69 12.95
N THR A 65 4.70 -6.31 13.02
CA THR A 65 5.80 -7.00 12.31
C THR A 65 6.05 -8.41 12.87
N LEU A 66 5.87 -8.63 14.18
CA LEU A 66 5.94 -9.97 14.76
C LEU A 66 4.74 -10.82 14.32
N VAL A 67 3.54 -10.26 14.26
CA VAL A 67 2.32 -10.93 13.77
C VAL A 67 2.47 -11.47 12.35
N THR A 68 3.03 -10.68 11.42
CA THR A 68 3.24 -11.15 10.04
C THR A 68 4.23 -12.31 9.97
N LYS A 69 5.33 -12.24 10.73
CA LYS A 69 6.33 -13.32 10.83
C LYS A 69 5.73 -14.58 11.45
N LEU A 70 5.02 -14.46 12.58
CA LEU A 70 4.41 -15.58 13.30
C LEU A 70 3.49 -16.42 12.41
N ARG A 71 2.69 -15.80 11.55
CA ARG A 71 1.83 -16.52 10.60
C ARG A 71 2.58 -17.41 9.62
N SER A 72 3.78 -17.00 9.21
CA SER A 72 4.64 -17.79 8.31
C SER A 72 5.49 -18.84 9.04
N THR A 73 5.49 -18.85 10.38
CA THR A 73 6.33 -19.73 11.20
C THR A 73 5.69 -21.11 11.32
N MET A 74 6.20 -22.10 10.56
CA MET A 74 5.70 -23.47 10.58
C MET A 74 6.07 -24.27 11.84
N LYS A 75 7.12 -23.88 12.56
CA LYS A 75 7.58 -24.54 13.80
C LYS A 75 8.26 -23.50 14.71
N HIS A 76 8.03 -23.59 16.02
CA HIS A 76 8.76 -22.81 17.01
C HIS A 76 9.09 -23.65 18.25
N ASP A 77 10.38 -23.83 18.55
CA ASP A 77 10.86 -24.70 19.64
C ASP A 77 10.85 -24.06 21.04
N GLN A 78 10.63 -22.74 21.15
CA GLN A 78 10.76 -21.96 22.40
C GLN A 78 9.59 -20.99 22.59
N VAL A 79 8.38 -21.53 22.61
CA VAL A 79 7.13 -20.78 22.81
C VAL A 79 7.10 -20.00 24.14
N PRO A 80 7.63 -20.49 25.28
CA PRO A 80 7.67 -19.70 26.51
C PRO A 80 8.48 -18.41 26.41
N ASP A 81 9.58 -18.40 25.66
CA ASP A 81 10.41 -17.21 25.49
C ASP A 81 9.80 -16.21 24.50
N LEU A 82 9.11 -16.70 23.46
CA LEU A 82 8.24 -15.88 22.62
C LEU A 82 7.16 -15.18 23.46
N HIS A 83 6.49 -15.92 24.36
CA HIS A 83 5.43 -15.37 25.21
C HIS A 83 5.97 -14.28 26.16
N LYS A 84 7.13 -14.50 26.81
CA LYS A 84 7.82 -13.49 27.61
C LYS A 84 8.11 -12.23 26.79
N ARG A 85 8.70 -12.39 25.60
CA ARG A 85 9.05 -11.26 24.73
C ARG A 85 7.82 -10.47 24.28
N LEU A 86 6.75 -11.13 23.86
CA LEU A 86 5.50 -10.45 23.49
C LEU A 86 4.87 -9.73 24.68
N THR A 87 4.95 -10.31 25.88
CA THR A 87 4.53 -9.64 27.14
C THR A 87 5.32 -8.36 27.40
N GLU A 88 6.63 -8.35 27.15
CA GLU A 88 7.48 -7.17 27.30
C GLU A 88 7.21 -6.10 26.23
N GLU A 89 7.03 -6.51 24.97
CA GLU A 89 6.69 -5.61 23.86
C GLU A 89 5.30 -4.97 24.06
N ILE A 90 4.29 -5.70 24.55
CA ILE A 90 2.97 -5.14 24.91
C ILE A 90 3.09 -4.10 26.05
N LYS A 91 3.89 -4.39 27.08
CA LYS A 91 4.17 -3.41 28.15
C LYS A 91 4.94 -2.19 27.62
N SER A 92 5.79 -2.37 26.61
CA SER A 92 6.50 -1.29 25.93
C SER A 92 5.54 -0.40 25.13
N PHE A 93 4.68 -1.02 24.32
CA PHE A 93 3.58 -0.37 23.61
C PHE A 93 2.70 0.47 24.55
N GLU A 94 2.23 -0.12 25.66
CA GLU A 94 1.37 0.58 26.62
C GLU A 94 2.05 1.82 27.23
N ARG A 95 3.34 1.73 27.60
CA ARG A 95 4.10 2.91 28.07
C ARG A 95 4.25 3.96 26.98
N ASN A 96 4.58 3.56 25.76
CA ASN A 96 4.78 4.49 24.64
C ASN A 96 3.48 5.22 24.30
N ALA A 97 2.35 4.51 24.21
CA ALA A 97 1.05 5.10 23.92
C ALA A 97 0.60 6.10 25.01
N ARG A 98 0.77 5.75 26.30
CA ARG A 98 0.51 6.68 27.43
C ARG A 98 1.42 7.92 27.36
N ASN A 99 2.71 7.75 27.07
CA ASN A 99 3.67 8.84 26.94
C ASN A 99 3.39 9.75 25.73
N SER A 100 2.70 9.24 24.70
CA SER A 100 2.21 10.00 23.54
C SER A 100 0.91 10.77 23.80
N GLY A 101 0.37 10.75 25.04
CA GLY A 101 -0.84 11.50 25.41
C GLY A 101 -2.16 10.83 25.05
N ILE A 102 -2.16 9.56 24.63
CA ILE A 102 -3.39 8.82 24.30
C ILE A 102 -4.19 8.51 25.56
N SER A 103 -5.51 8.63 25.49
CA SER A 103 -6.42 8.38 26.62
C SER A 103 -6.28 6.95 27.14
N GLY A 104 -6.39 6.78 28.47
CA GLY A 104 -6.21 5.48 29.12
C GLY A 104 -7.11 4.39 28.55
N ASP A 105 -8.36 4.72 28.26
CA ASP A 105 -9.34 3.79 27.68
C ASP A 105 -8.92 3.33 26.27
N SER A 106 -8.43 4.24 25.42
CA SER A 106 -7.90 3.92 24.10
C SER A 106 -6.65 3.05 24.18
N VAL A 107 -5.76 3.28 25.16
CA VAL A 107 -4.58 2.40 25.39
C VAL A 107 -5.00 1.00 25.84
N VAL A 108 -5.99 0.90 26.74
CA VAL A 108 -6.52 -0.39 27.22
C VAL A 108 -7.22 -1.15 26.07
N ALA A 109 -8.00 -0.47 25.25
CA ALA A 109 -8.67 -1.05 24.09
C ALA A 109 -7.66 -1.48 22.99
N ALA A 110 -6.63 -0.67 22.72
CA ALA A 110 -5.55 -1.04 21.81
C ALA A 110 -4.75 -2.25 22.30
N ARG A 111 -4.44 -2.33 23.60
CA ARG A 111 -3.81 -3.50 24.22
C ARG A 111 -4.69 -4.75 24.11
N TYR A 112 -5.99 -4.61 24.34
CA TYR A 112 -6.96 -5.71 24.19
C TYR A 112 -6.99 -6.26 22.76
N LEU A 113 -7.04 -5.37 21.77
CA LEU A 113 -6.97 -5.73 20.35
C LEU A 113 -5.66 -6.46 20.04
N LEU A 114 -4.51 -5.90 20.42
CA LEU A 114 -3.20 -6.50 20.11
C LEU A 114 -3.05 -7.89 20.76
N CYS A 115 -3.46 -8.07 22.01
CA CYS A 115 -3.51 -9.39 22.65
C CYS A 115 -4.38 -10.36 21.84
N SER A 116 -5.62 -9.96 21.49
CA SER A 116 -6.57 -10.78 20.74
C SER A 116 -6.05 -11.19 19.36
N VAL A 117 -5.40 -10.26 18.64
CA VAL A 117 -4.80 -10.50 17.32
C VAL A 117 -3.61 -11.46 17.44
N ILE A 118 -2.69 -11.24 18.38
CA ILE A 118 -1.51 -12.09 18.54
C ILE A 118 -1.91 -13.50 18.98
N ASP A 119 -2.83 -13.63 19.92
CA ASP A 119 -3.33 -14.93 20.39
C ASP A 119 -4.02 -15.71 19.26
N GLU A 120 -4.86 -15.06 18.45
CA GLU A 120 -5.48 -15.70 17.28
C GLU A 120 -4.43 -16.14 16.25
N MET A 121 -3.43 -15.30 15.99
CA MET A 121 -2.39 -15.61 15.01
C MET A 121 -1.49 -16.76 15.45
N VAL A 122 -1.15 -16.86 16.75
CA VAL A 122 -0.43 -18.00 17.30
C VAL A 122 -1.28 -19.27 17.26
N LEU A 123 -2.53 -19.22 17.71
CA LEU A 123 -3.44 -20.38 17.73
C LEU A 123 -3.80 -20.91 16.34
N ASN A 124 -3.69 -20.08 15.29
CA ASN A 124 -3.83 -20.50 13.89
C ASN A 124 -2.54 -21.11 13.27
N THR A 125 -1.42 -21.18 13.99
CA THR A 125 -0.21 -21.89 13.53
C THR A 125 -0.26 -23.40 13.82
N PRO A 126 0.47 -24.25 13.06
CA PRO A 126 0.51 -25.70 13.31
C PRO A 126 1.01 -26.10 14.71
N TRP A 127 1.84 -25.26 15.35
CA TRP A 127 2.40 -25.51 16.68
C TRP A 127 1.61 -24.84 17.82
N GLY A 128 0.80 -23.82 17.53
CA GLY A 128 0.08 -23.04 18.53
C GLY A 128 -0.81 -23.89 19.43
N ALA A 129 -1.66 -24.74 18.85
CA ALA A 129 -2.58 -25.61 19.59
C ALA A 129 -1.87 -26.61 20.51
N GLY A 130 -0.70 -27.12 20.12
CA GLY A 130 0.09 -28.07 20.92
C GLY A 130 1.01 -27.44 21.96
N SER A 131 1.14 -26.10 21.97
CA SER A 131 2.13 -25.38 22.79
C SER A 131 1.68 -24.96 24.19
N GLY A 132 0.40 -25.18 24.52
CA GLY A 132 -0.21 -24.68 25.77
C GLY A 132 -0.61 -23.20 25.75
N TRP A 133 -0.44 -22.49 24.61
CA TRP A 133 -0.77 -21.06 24.48
C TRP A 133 -2.21 -20.70 24.89
N SER A 134 -3.18 -21.60 24.68
CA SER A 134 -4.58 -21.39 25.07
C SER A 134 -4.80 -21.33 26.59
N GLN A 135 -3.91 -21.91 27.40
CA GLN A 135 -3.98 -21.88 28.87
C GLN A 135 -3.34 -20.60 29.44
N HIS A 136 -2.30 -20.10 28.76
CA HIS A 136 -1.53 -18.92 29.16
C HIS A 136 -1.42 -17.95 27.98
N SER A 137 -2.57 -17.49 27.49
CA SER A 137 -2.64 -16.53 26.40
C SER A 137 -2.31 -15.11 26.87
N LEU A 138 -1.92 -14.23 25.95
CA LEU A 138 -1.65 -12.83 26.29
C LEU A 138 -2.91 -12.14 26.80
N LEU A 139 -4.06 -12.42 26.21
CA LEU A 139 -5.35 -11.89 26.66
C LEU A 139 -5.71 -12.37 28.08
N SER A 140 -5.41 -13.63 28.41
CA SER A 140 -5.62 -14.19 29.76
C SER A 140 -4.73 -13.46 30.78
N LEU A 141 -3.44 -13.27 30.46
CA LEU A 141 -2.49 -12.54 31.30
C LEU A 141 -2.89 -11.08 31.54
N PHE A 142 -3.37 -10.39 30.49
CA PHE A 142 -3.54 -8.93 30.48
C PHE A 142 -4.98 -8.45 30.76
N HIS A 143 -5.97 -9.33 30.58
CA HIS A 143 -7.41 -9.01 30.69
C HIS A 143 -8.23 -10.10 31.39
N GLN A 144 -7.63 -11.22 31.81
CA GLN A 144 -8.32 -12.35 32.47
C GLN A 144 -9.40 -13.01 31.58
N GLU A 145 -9.24 -12.92 30.26
CA GLU A 145 -10.15 -13.46 29.26
C GLU A 145 -9.44 -14.46 28.33
N THR A 146 -10.10 -15.57 28.00
CA THR A 146 -9.53 -16.66 27.17
C THR A 146 -9.89 -16.57 25.70
N SER A 147 -10.82 -15.71 25.30
CA SER A 147 -11.22 -15.48 23.90
C SER A 147 -11.69 -14.04 23.69
N GLY A 148 -10.93 -13.25 22.93
CA GLY A 148 -11.24 -11.84 22.65
C GLY A 148 -11.85 -11.58 21.28
N GLY A 149 -12.04 -12.62 20.47
CA GLY A 149 -12.50 -12.52 19.08
C GLY A 149 -13.93 -11.98 18.91
N GLU A 150 -14.76 -11.96 19.97
CA GLU A 150 -16.07 -11.34 19.95
C GLU A 150 -16.06 -9.92 20.52
N LYS A 151 -15.55 -9.76 21.75
CA LYS A 151 -15.49 -8.48 22.45
C LYS A 151 -14.61 -7.45 21.75
N SER A 152 -13.59 -7.87 20.99
CA SER A 152 -12.84 -6.96 20.08
C SER A 152 -13.76 -6.23 19.10
N PHE A 153 -14.81 -6.89 18.57
CA PHE A 153 -15.77 -6.25 17.66
C PHE A 153 -16.87 -5.47 18.38
N LEU A 154 -17.22 -5.83 19.62
CA LEU A 154 -18.09 -4.99 20.45
C LEU A 154 -17.39 -3.66 20.80
N ILE A 155 -16.10 -3.70 21.10
CA ILE A 155 -15.26 -2.50 21.27
C ILE A 155 -15.22 -1.70 19.97
N LEU A 156 -14.97 -2.33 18.81
CA LEU A 156 -14.99 -1.64 17.51
C LEU A 156 -16.33 -0.93 17.24
N GLN A 157 -17.45 -1.60 17.47
CA GLN A 157 -18.79 -0.99 17.33
C GLN A 157 -18.95 0.23 18.25
N LYS A 158 -18.46 0.16 19.49
CA LYS A 158 -18.52 1.29 20.43
C LYS A 158 -17.65 2.48 20.00
N LEU A 159 -16.48 2.22 19.42
CA LEU A 159 -15.60 3.27 18.88
C LEU A 159 -16.21 3.97 17.66
N LEU A 160 -16.91 3.21 16.80
CA LEU A 160 -17.62 3.73 15.63
C LEU A 160 -18.83 4.62 15.98
N GLU A 161 -19.31 4.63 17.23
CA GLU A 161 -20.30 5.64 17.67
C GLU A 161 -19.68 7.05 17.78
N THR A 162 -18.37 7.16 18.02
CA THR A 162 -17.66 8.44 18.22
C THR A 162 -16.30 8.42 17.49
N PRO A 163 -16.30 8.27 16.15
CA PRO A 163 -15.08 7.97 15.39
C PRO A 163 -14.05 9.09 15.45
N GLY A 164 -14.47 10.36 15.40
CA GLY A 164 -13.58 11.52 15.46
C GLY A 164 -12.70 11.60 16.73
N THR A 165 -13.12 11.02 17.85
CA THR A 165 -12.34 10.94 19.10
C THR A 165 -11.36 9.76 19.10
N HIS A 166 -11.59 8.75 18.25
CA HIS A 166 -10.95 7.43 18.31
C HIS A 166 -10.24 7.02 17.01
N LEU A 167 -9.99 7.96 16.08
CA LEU A 167 -9.39 7.68 14.77
C LEU A 167 -8.10 6.87 14.87
N ASP A 168 -7.22 7.21 15.80
CA ASP A 168 -5.96 6.49 16.02
C ASP A 168 -6.18 5.00 16.32
N LEU A 169 -7.25 4.67 17.05
CA LEU A 169 -7.58 3.28 17.39
C LEU A 169 -8.33 2.60 16.24
N LEU A 170 -9.23 3.31 15.54
CA LEU A 170 -9.92 2.80 14.35
C LEU A 170 -8.95 2.40 13.23
N GLU A 171 -7.89 3.18 13.02
CA GLU A 171 -6.80 2.84 12.10
C GLU A 171 -6.01 1.60 12.54
N LEU A 172 -5.72 1.45 13.83
CA LEU A 172 -5.08 0.23 14.34
C LEU A 172 -5.98 -0.99 14.13
N TYR A 173 -7.30 -0.85 14.33
CA TYR A 173 -8.28 -1.88 13.97
C TYR A 173 -8.24 -2.21 12.47
N TYR A 174 -8.23 -1.20 11.59
CA TYR A 174 -8.17 -1.40 10.14
C TYR A 174 -6.91 -2.14 9.72
N LEU A 175 -5.75 -1.81 10.28
CA LEU A 175 -4.51 -2.53 10.04
C LEU A 175 -4.56 -3.97 10.56
N CYS A 176 -5.09 -4.21 11.76
CA CYS A 176 -5.23 -5.56 12.31
C CYS A 176 -6.17 -6.44 11.45
N LEU A 177 -7.30 -5.89 10.98
CA LEU A 177 -8.24 -6.56 10.08
C LEU A 177 -7.63 -6.81 8.69
N SER A 178 -6.93 -5.83 8.13
CA SER A 178 -6.20 -5.95 6.85
C SER A 178 -5.04 -6.95 6.93
N LEU A 179 -4.42 -7.08 8.11
CA LEU A 179 -3.49 -8.14 8.43
C LEU A 179 -4.18 -9.50 8.61
N GLY A 180 -5.50 -9.62 8.58
CA GLY A 180 -6.21 -10.91 8.60
C GLY A 180 -6.63 -11.41 9.98
N PHE A 181 -6.82 -10.50 10.95
CA PHE A 181 -7.60 -10.80 12.15
C PHE A 181 -9.08 -11.01 11.79
N GLN A 182 -9.69 -12.10 12.28
CA GLN A 182 -11.06 -12.50 11.95
C GLN A 182 -11.96 -12.58 13.18
N GLY A 183 -11.42 -12.95 14.34
CA GLY A 183 -12.19 -13.14 15.58
C GLY A 183 -13.39 -14.07 15.39
N LYS A 184 -14.57 -13.63 15.86
CA LYS A 184 -15.83 -14.38 15.76
C LYS A 184 -16.25 -14.72 14.33
N TYR A 185 -15.82 -13.94 13.33
CA TYR A 185 -16.23 -14.14 11.94
C TYR A 185 -15.59 -15.39 11.30
N ARG A 186 -14.47 -15.89 11.84
CA ARG A 186 -13.80 -17.11 11.37
C ARG A 186 -14.69 -18.36 11.38
N VAL A 187 -15.65 -18.43 12.31
CA VAL A 187 -16.55 -19.59 12.49
C VAL A 187 -18.00 -19.29 12.05
N MET A 188 -18.27 -18.08 11.58
CA MET A 188 -19.62 -17.65 11.21
C MET A 188 -19.91 -17.97 9.73
N PRO A 189 -21.12 -18.47 9.38
CA PRO A 189 -21.55 -18.57 7.99
C PRO A 189 -21.46 -17.21 7.28
N ARG A 190 -20.80 -17.18 6.12
CA ARG A 190 -20.51 -15.94 5.36
C ARG A 190 -19.67 -14.89 6.13
N GLY A 191 -18.95 -15.30 7.17
CA GLY A 191 -18.17 -14.40 8.02
C GLY A 191 -17.12 -13.57 7.27
N ASN A 192 -16.50 -14.12 6.22
CA ASN A 192 -15.56 -13.38 5.36
C ASN A 192 -16.23 -12.19 4.63
N GLU A 193 -17.46 -12.36 4.15
CA GLU A 193 -18.22 -11.28 3.49
C GLU A 193 -18.56 -10.16 4.49
N GLN A 194 -18.91 -10.52 5.72
CA GLN A 194 -19.19 -9.56 6.80
C GLN A 194 -17.92 -8.84 7.26
N LEU A 195 -16.79 -9.55 7.34
CA LEU A 195 -15.49 -8.99 7.70
C LEU A 195 -15.02 -7.96 6.65
N GLU A 196 -15.25 -8.26 5.37
CA GLU A 196 -14.99 -7.34 4.27
C GLU A 196 -15.85 -6.08 4.35
N GLN A 197 -17.17 -6.23 4.58
CA GLN A 197 -18.08 -5.10 4.80
C GLN A 197 -17.68 -4.23 6.00
N ILE A 198 -17.20 -4.84 7.10
CA ILE A 198 -16.68 -4.12 8.26
C ILE A 198 -15.40 -3.35 7.91
N ARG A 199 -14.50 -3.96 7.13
CA ARG A 199 -13.25 -3.31 6.69
C ARG A 199 -13.52 -2.10 5.80
N GLU A 200 -14.44 -2.22 4.84
CA GLU A 200 -14.79 -1.13 3.91
C GLU A 200 -15.48 0.03 4.64
N ASN A 201 -16.44 -0.27 5.51
CA ASN A 201 -17.09 0.75 6.35
C ASN A 201 -16.08 1.47 7.26
N LEU A 202 -15.16 0.71 7.88
CA LEU A 202 -14.08 1.26 8.69
C LEU A 202 -13.14 2.15 7.88
N TYR A 203 -12.79 1.76 6.65
CA TYR A 203 -11.99 2.58 5.72
C TYR A 203 -12.68 3.92 5.42
N HIS A 204 -13.92 3.92 4.95
CA HIS A 204 -14.68 5.15 4.68
C HIS A 204 -14.90 6.02 5.93
N THR A 205 -15.04 5.40 7.11
CA THR A 205 -15.16 6.13 8.38
C THR A 205 -13.84 6.84 8.73
N ILE A 206 -12.69 6.20 8.53
CA ILE A 206 -11.38 6.82 8.73
C ILE A 206 -11.14 7.93 7.69
N GLU A 207 -11.44 7.66 6.42
CA GLU A 207 -11.27 8.59 5.29
C GLU A 207 -12.11 9.87 5.46
N SER A 208 -13.39 9.74 5.82
CA SER A 208 -14.30 10.88 6.01
C SER A 208 -13.99 11.75 7.23
N HIS A 209 -13.30 11.19 8.24
CA HIS A 209 -12.94 11.92 9.46
C HIS A 209 -11.49 12.41 9.49
N ARG A 210 -10.60 11.93 8.63
CA ARG A 210 -9.26 12.50 8.47
C ARG A 210 -9.37 13.77 7.59
N PRO A 211 -8.94 14.95 8.07
CA PRO A 211 -8.86 16.14 7.24
C PRO A 211 -8.00 15.84 6.02
N GLY A 212 -8.51 16.14 4.82
CA GLY A 212 -7.87 15.74 3.57
C GLY A 212 -6.41 16.14 3.52
N TRP A 213 -5.52 15.15 3.49
CA TRP A 213 -4.12 15.37 3.19
C TRP A 213 -4.03 15.89 1.76
N GLU A 214 -3.50 17.09 1.59
CA GLU A 214 -3.10 17.60 0.27
C GLU A 214 -2.10 16.59 -0.31
N SER A 215 -2.51 15.89 -1.38
CA SER A 215 -1.81 14.72 -1.91
C SER A 215 -0.60 15.10 -2.76
N GLU A 216 0.12 16.16 -2.36
CA GLU A 216 1.37 16.61 -2.95
C GLU A 216 2.54 16.15 -2.08
N LEU A 217 2.81 14.83 -2.13
CA LEU A 217 3.96 14.21 -1.44
C LEU A 217 5.32 14.75 -1.92
N SER A 218 5.33 15.54 -3.00
CA SER A 218 6.40 16.44 -3.41
C SER A 218 5.85 17.45 -4.42
N PRO A 219 6.20 18.76 -4.38
CA PRO A 219 5.91 19.70 -5.45
C PRO A 219 6.53 19.32 -6.81
N HIS A 220 7.47 18.38 -6.81
CA HIS A 220 8.13 17.81 -8.00
C HIS A 220 7.93 16.29 -8.01
N TRP A 221 6.68 15.83 -7.90
CA TRP A 221 6.33 14.40 -7.83
C TRP A 221 6.58 13.63 -9.14
N GLU A 222 6.97 14.30 -10.23
CA GLU A 222 7.39 13.69 -11.50
C GLU A 222 8.79 13.03 -11.43
N GLY A 223 9.06 12.34 -10.33
CA GLY A 223 10.05 11.27 -10.30
C GLY A 223 9.55 10.10 -11.13
N SER A 224 10.43 9.50 -11.94
CA SER A 224 10.08 8.50 -12.97
C SER A 224 9.67 7.13 -12.39
N VAL A 225 8.58 7.09 -11.64
CA VAL A 225 7.91 5.86 -11.23
C VAL A 225 7.08 5.38 -12.40
N LYS A 226 7.62 4.45 -13.20
CA LYS A 226 6.79 3.64 -14.08
C LYS A 226 5.75 2.94 -13.19
N PRO A 227 4.45 3.18 -13.36
CA PRO A 227 3.47 2.33 -12.70
C PRO A 227 3.76 0.90 -13.15
N SER A 228 3.63 -0.06 -12.23
CA SER A 228 3.43 -1.45 -12.63
C SER A 228 2.02 -1.54 -13.22
N GLU A 229 1.83 -0.97 -14.41
CA GLU A 229 0.67 -1.29 -15.21
C GLU A 229 0.66 -2.81 -15.36
N TYR A 230 -0.39 -3.42 -14.80
CA TYR A 230 -1.04 -4.53 -15.45
C TYR A 230 -1.30 -4.08 -16.89
N LEU A 231 -0.31 -4.30 -17.76
CA LEU A 231 -0.34 -3.88 -19.14
C LEU A 231 -1.33 -4.80 -19.84
N LYS A 232 -2.60 -4.44 -19.68
CA LYS A 232 -3.75 -4.92 -20.41
C LYS A 232 -3.37 -4.68 -21.87
N ASN A 233 -2.83 -5.71 -22.50
CA ASN A 233 -2.03 -5.60 -23.71
C ASN A 233 -2.97 -5.23 -24.86
N TYR A 234 -3.26 -3.93 -24.95
CA TYR A 234 -4.27 -3.36 -25.82
C TYR A 234 -3.65 -3.24 -27.20
N ILE A 235 -3.38 -4.40 -27.82
CA ILE A 235 -3.19 -4.50 -29.26
C ILE A 235 -4.47 -3.94 -29.84
N PRO A 236 -4.44 -2.71 -30.37
CA PRO A 236 -5.68 -2.00 -30.63
C PRO A 236 -6.32 -2.69 -31.83
N LEU A 237 -7.64 -2.96 -31.76
CA LEU A 237 -8.33 -3.88 -32.67
C LEU A 237 -8.13 -3.54 -34.17
N TRP A 238 -7.84 -2.28 -34.50
CA TRP A 238 -7.50 -1.85 -35.86
C TRP A 238 -6.19 -2.48 -36.42
N VAL A 239 -5.21 -2.81 -35.58
CA VAL A 239 -3.98 -3.52 -36.00
C VAL A 239 -4.29 -4.98 -36.33
N ILE A 240 -5.15 -5.63 -35.55
CA ILE A 240 -5.60 -7.00 -35.85
C ILE A 240 -6.41 -6.99 -37.16
N ALA A 241 -7.32 -6.02 -37.32
CA ALA A 241 -8.09 -5.84 -38.54
C ALA A 241 -7.22 -5.56 -39.77
N SER A 242 -6.15 -4.76 -39.65
CA SER A 242 -5.24 -4.46 -40.75
C SER A 242 -4.41 -5.68 -41.17
N VAL A 243 -3.94 -6.49 -40.22
CA VAL A 243 -3.23 -7.75 -40.50
C VAL A 243 -4.15 -8.77 -41.18
N VAL A 244 -5.38 -8.94 -40.68
CA VAL A 244 -6.38 -9.84 -41.31
C VAL A 244 -6.74 -9.36 -42.72
N MET A 245 -6.92 -8.06 -42.93
CA MET A 245 -7.16 -7.48 -44.26
C MET A 245 -5.98 -7.72 -45.20
N ALA A 246 -4.74 -7.53 -44.74
CA ALA A 246 -3.54 -7.76 -45.55
C ALA A 246 -3.40 -9.23 -45.96
N ILE A 247 -3.67 -10.18 -45.05
CA ILE A 247 -3.68 -11.62 -45.36
C ILE A 247 -4.77 -11.93 -46.40
N LEU A 248 -5.99 -11.42 -46.24
CA LEU A 248 -7.07 -11.59 -47.20
C LEU A 248 -6.71 -11.08 -48.60
N VAL A 249 -6.11 -9.87 -48.69
CA VAL A 249 -5.68 -9.29 -49.97
C VAL A 249 -4.56 -10.10 -50.61
N LEU A 250 -3.58 -10.59 -49.84
CA LEU A 250 -2.50 -11.44 -50.35
C LEU A 250 -3.04 -12.79 -50.85
N THR A 251 -3.91 -13.45 -50.09
CA THR A 251 -4.53 -14.73 -50.49
C THR A 251 -5.40 -14.55 -51.74
N TYR A 252 -6.23 -13.49 -51.79
CA TYR A 252 -7.04 -13.17 -52.96
C TYR A 252 -6.17 -12.87 -54.18
N SER A 253 -5.12 -12.05 -54.03
CA SER A 253 -4.22 -11.69 -55.13
C SER A 253 -3.45 -12.91 -55.66
N GLY A 254 -2.98 -13.79 -54.77
CA GLY A 254 -2.33 -15.06 -55.15
C GLY A 254 -3.28 -16.01 -55.88
N PHE A 255 -4.48 -16.22 -55.35
CA PHE A 255 -5.51 -17.06 -56.00
C PHE A 255 -5.93 -16.49 -57.36
N ARG A 256 -6.09 -15.17 -57.43
CA ARG A 256 -6.39 -14.44 -58.67
C ARG A 256 -5.26 -14.61 -59.68
N TYR A 257 -4.00 -14.43 -59.29
CA TYR A 257 -2.84 -14.62 -60.17
C TYR A 257 -2.74 -16.07 -60.68
N TRP A 258 -2.96 -17.06 -59.82
CA TRP A 258 -3.02 -18.47 -60.20
C TRP A 258 -4.15 -18.74 -61.21
N MET A 259 -5.37 -18.21 -60.97
CA MET A 259 -6.44 -18.27 -61.97
C MET A 259 -6.07 -17.58 -63.29
N TYR A 260 -5.39 -16.43 -63.28
CA TYR A 260 -4.95 -15.79 -64.51
C TYR A 260 -3.95 -16.66 -65.29
N GLN A 261 -3.07 -17.42 -64.61
CA GLN A 261 -2.16 -18.36 -65.26
C GLN A 261 -2.87 -19.55 -65.92
N GLU A 262 -3.99 -20.03 -65.36
CA GLU A 262 -4.78 -21.11 -65.99
C GLU A 262 -5.86 -20.60 -66.98
N THR A 263 -6.31 -19.34 -66.87
CA THR A 263 -7.35 -18.78 -67.76
C THR A 263 -6.80 -18.23 -69.08
N THR A 264 -5.55 -17.73 -69.12
CA THR A 264 -4.93 -17.23 -70.35
C THR A 264 -4.81 -18.26 -71.49
N PRO A 265 -4.40 -19.53 -71.30
CA PRO A 265 -4.31 -20.49 -72.40
C PRO A 265 -5.68 -20.83 -73.03
N VAL A 266 -6.78 -20.76 -72.26
CA VAL A 266 -8.14 -21.01 -72.78
C VAL A 266 -8.65 -19.82 -73.61
N ALA A 267 -8.25 -18.60 -73.26
CA ALA A 267 -8.54 -17.43 -74.07
C ALA A 267 -7.78 -17.51 -75.42
N GLU A 268 -6.49 -17.87 -75.41
CA GLU A 268 -5.73 -18.07 -76.65
C GLU A 268 -6.32 -19.19 -77.51
N SER A 269 -6.74 -20.32 -76.93
CA SER A 269 -7.34 -21.41 -77.73
C SER A 269 -8.61 -20.94 -78.47
N ILE A 270 -9.49 -20.17 -77.80
CA ILE A 270 -10.70 -19.61 -78.43
C ILE A 270 -10.35 -18.63 -79.56
N TYR A 271 -9.35 -17.76 -79.37
CA TYR A 271 -8.92 -16.86 -80.45
C TYR A 271 -8.28 -17.62 -81.63
N THR A 272 -7.52 -18.70 -81.39
CA THR A 272 -6.98 -19.54 -82.46
C THR A 272 -8.04 -20.37 -83.18
N GLU A 273 -9.09 -20.79 -82.50
CA GLU A 273 -10.20 -21.56 -83.10
C GLU A 273 -11.12 -20.65 -83.93
N ILE A 274 -11.39 -19.42 -83.47
CA ILE A 274 -12.15 -18.41 -84.23
C ILE A 274 -11.34 -17.90 -85.43
N SER A 275 -10.06 -17.55 -85.25
CA SER A 275 -9.21 -17.09 -86.37
C SER A 275 -8.81 -18.22 -87.33
N GLY A 276 -8.93 -19.48 -86.92
CA GLY A 276 -8.80 -20.66 -87.77
C GLY A 276 -10.01 -20.93 -88.69
N VAL A 277 -11.16 -20.28 -88.45
CA VAL A 277 -12.38 -20.43 -89.27
C VAL A 277 -12.40 -19.48 -90.47
N ASP A 278 -11.80 -18.29 -90.36
CA ASP A 278 -11.75 -17.29 -91.46
C ASP A 278 -10.56 -17.51 -92.43
N GLY A 279 -10.15 -18.76 -92.61
CA GLY A 279 -8.93 -19.19 -93.30
C GLY A 279 -9.10 -19.81 -94.69
N ALA A 280 -10.20 -19.56 -95.41
CA ALA A 280 -10.44 -20.11 -96.75
C ALA A 280 -10.92 -19.03 -97.75
N PRO A 281 -10.14 -18.68 -98.80
CA PRO A 281 -10.54 -17.69 -99.79
C PRO A 281 -11.24 -18.34 -100.98
N GLU A 282 -12.57 -18.28 -101.03
CA GLU A 282 -13.32 -18.57 -102.27
C GLU A 282 -13.72 -17.28 -102.99
N GLN A 283 -13.26 -17.16 -104.24
CA GLN A 283 -13.60 -16.08 -105.15
C GLN A 283 -15.02 -16.31 -105.67
N GLY A 284 -15.94 -15.40 -105.36
CA GLY A 284 -17.32 -15.42 -105.88
C GLY A 284 -17.79 -14.00 -106.17
N SER A 285 -17.73 -13.60 -107.43
CA SER A 285 -18.24 -12.31 -107.88
C SER A 285 -19.76 -12.22 -107.72
N ASP A 286 -20.27 -11.14 -107.15
CA ASP A 286 -21.21 -10.31 -107.91
C ASP A 286 -21.31 -8.85 -107.41
N VAL A 287 -21.64 -7.96 -108.35
CA VAL A 287 -21.58 -6.50 -108.19
C VAL A 287 -22.97 -5.91 -107.99
N VAL A 288 -23.22 -5.24 -106.85
CA VAL A 288 -24.24 -4.17 -106.76
C VAL A 288 -23.70 -3.00 -105.92
N SER A 289 -23.83 -1.78 -106.45
CA SER A 289 -23.34 -0.52 -105.87
C SER A 289 -24.37 0.17 -104.94
N PRO A 290 -23.98 1.18 -104.14
CA PRO A 290 -24.75 1.60 -102.95
C PRO A 290 -25.64 2.84 -103.15
N PRO A 291 -26.57 3.11 -102.21
CA PRO A 291 -27.02 4.46 -101.87
C PRO A 291 -26.22 4.99 -100.66
N GLN A 292 -25.33 5.96 -100.87
CA GLN A 292 -25.57 7.39 -100.64
C GLN A 292 -25.95 7.78 -99.20
N GLY A 293 -25.03 8.44 -98.51
CA GLY A 293 -25.32 9.20 -97.30
C GLY A 293 -25.68 10.67 -97.60
N LYS A 294 -26.56 11.24 -96.76
CA LYS A 294 -26.72 12.68 -96.40
C LYS A 294 -27.26 12.66 -94.96
N ARG A 295 -26.62 13.19 -93.91
CA ARG A 295 -25.95 14.49 -93.65
C ARG A 295 -26.96 15.61 -93.35
N PHE A 296 -26.97 16.05 -92.07
CA PHE A 296 -27.75 17.13 -91.44
C PHE A 296 -29.27 16.86 -91.33
N TYR A 297 -29.96 17.22 -90.22
CA TYR A 297 -29.54 17.90 -88.98
C TYR A 297 -29.38 16.92 -87.80
#